data_AF-A0AA86YYA5-F1
#
_entry.id   AF-A0AA86YYA5-F1
#
_cell.length_a   1.000
_cell.length_b   1.000
_cell.length_c   1.000
_cell.angle_alpha   90.00
_cell.angle_beta   90.00
_cell.angle_gamma   90.00
#
_symmetry.space_group_name_H-M   'P 1'
#
loop_
_entity.id
_entity.type
_entity.pdbx_description
1 polymer ?
#
loop_
_entity_poly.entity_id
_entity_poly.type
_entity_poly.pdbx_seq_one_letter_code
_entity_poly.pdbx_strand_id
1 'polypeptide(L)'
;MLPTNRKYDRMAMRLSALITRLVAGENLVLTDLACEFNVPARTLQRDLRERLAYLGVEYRKRVYRLPLNTLKAYRDKDVLTFVKQMGMTRLFPGLDSRLLNLLLSQRQHAPYLIWHHAHRTSAEHAEHFYQLVYAIIGYQHITLPY
;
A
#
# COMPACT_ATOMS: atom_id res chain seq x y z
N MET A 1 -6.07 19.97 -28.26
CA MET A 1 -5.20 18.91 -27.72
C MET A 1 -3.93 19.56 -27.20
N LEU A 2 -3.67 19.54 -25.90
CA LEU A 2 -2.41 20.03 -25.35
C LEU A 2 -1.28 19.09 -25.76
N PRO A 3 -0.12 19.58 -26.22
CA PRO A 3 1.00 18.72 -26.57
C PRO A 3 1.51 18.09 -25.27
N THR A 4 1.18 16.83 -25.03
CA THR A 4 1.84 16.04 -24.00
C THR A 4 3.29 15.90 -24.41
N ASN A 5 4.14 16.68 -23.74
CA ASN A 5 5.56 16.68 -23.97
C ASN A 5 6.08 15.31 -23.52
N ARG A 6 6.20 14.36 -24.47
CA ARG A 6 6.55 12.92 -24.29
C ARG A 6 7.68 12.65 -23.28
N LYS A 7 8.55 13.63 -23.04
CA LYS A 7 9.63 13.59 -22.04
C LYS A 7 9.12 13.65 -20.60
N TYR A 8 8.11 14.46 -20.32
CA TYR A 8 7.45 14.53 -19.00
C TYR A 8 6.68 13.26 -18.70
N ASP A 9 6.00 12.68 -19.69
CA ASP A 9 5.30 11.39 -19.53
C ASP A 9 6.28 10.27 -19.17
N ARG A 10 7.45 10.20 -19.83
CA ARG A 10 8.50 9.23 -19.49
C ARG A 10 9.07 9.42 -18.09
N MET A 11 9.21 10.66 -17.62
CA MET A 11 9.66 10.92 -16.24
C MET A 11 8.58 10.53 -15.23
N ALA A 12 7.33 10.88 -15.48
CA ALA A 12 6.20 10.55 -14.62
C ALA A 12 6.04 9.04 -14.48
N MET A 13 6.06 8.30 -15.59
CA MET A 13 6.03 6.83 -15.59
C MET A 13 7.21 6.20 -14.85
N ARG A 14 8.42 6.78 -14.99
CA ARG A 14 9.59 6.28 -14.25
C ARG A 14 9.47 6.54 -12.76
N LEU A 15 9.03 7.73 -12.36
CA LEU A 15 8.82 8.07 -10.95
C LEU A 15 7.72 7.21 -10.32
N SER A 16 6.60 6.97 -11.02
CA SER A 16 5.54 6.10 -10.52
C SER A 16 6.04 4.67 -10.32
N ALA A 17 6.77 4.12 -11.29
CA ALA A 17 7.36 2.79 -11.17
C ALA A 17 8.35 2.69 -10.00
N LEU A 18 9.23 3.69 -9.84
CA LEU A 18 10.17 3.73 -8.70
C LEU A 18 9.42 3.80 -7.36
N ILE A 19 8.36 4.61 -7.25
CA ILE A 19 7.53 4.71 -6.05
C ILE A 19 6.87 3.36 -5.74
N THR A 20 6.24 2.72 -6.73
CA THR A 20 5.57 1.42 -6.54
C THR A 20 6.54 0.37 -5.99
N ARG A 21 7.74 0.27 -6.56
CA ARG A 21 8.76 -0.69 -6.11
C ARG A 21 9.29 -0.35 -4.71
N LEU A 22 9.52 0.93 -4.42
CA LEU A 22 9.90 1.39 -3.08
C LEU A 22 8.84 1.06 -2.02
N VAL A 23 7.56 1.30 -2.33
CA VAL A 23 6.42 1.00 -1.44
C VAL A 23 6.23 -0.50 -1.25
N ALA A 24 6.55 -1.32 -2.26
CA ALA A 24 6.60 -2.77 -2.14
C ALA A 24 7.78 -3.29 -1.29
N GLY A 25 8.70 -2.40 -0.88
CA GLY A 25 9.86 -2.76 -0.07
C GLY A 25 11.05 -3.28 -0.87
N GLU A 26 11.09 -3.07 -2.19
CA GLU A 26 12.19 -3.50 -3.03
C GLU A 26 13.48 -2.72 -2.76
N ASN A 27 14.62 -3.40 -3.02
CA ASN A 27 15.94 -2.79 -3.04
C ASN A 27 16.29 -2.37 -4.47
N LEU A 28 16.39 -1.07 -4.70
CA LEU A 28 16.61 -0.49 -6.01
C LEU A 28 18.11 -0.31 -6.31
N VAL A 29 18.63 -1.09 -7.25
CA VAL A 29 20.01 -0.99 -7.73
C VAL A 29 20.05 -0.02 -8.92
N LEU A 30 20.88 1.02 -8.85
CA LEU A 30 20.93 2.07 -9.88
C LEU A 30 21.34 1.55 -11.27
N THR A 31 22.28 0.62 -11.35
CA THR A 31 22.79 0.10 -12.63
C THR A 31 21.71 -0.65 -13.40
N ASP A 32 20.93 -1.46 -12.67
CA ASP A 32 19.90 -2.32 -13.24
C ASP A 32 18.73 -1.46 -13.73
N LEU A 33 18.32 -0.49 -12.90
CA LEU A 33 17.29 0.49 -13.25
C LEU A 33 17.72 1.40 -14.42
N ALA A 34 19.01 1.74 -14.53
CA ALA A 34 19.51 2.57 -15.63
C ALA A 34 19.35 1.85 -16.97
N CYS A 35 19.61 0.54 -16.98
CA CYS A 35 19.37 -0.31 -18.13
C CYS A 35 17.86 -0.45 -18.42
N GLU A 36 17.05 -0.78 -17.40
CA GLU A 36 15.60 -0.98 -17.51
C GLU A 36 14.88 0.25 -18.09
N PHE A 37 15.17 1.43 -17.55
CA PHE A 37 14.53 2.67 -17.99
C PHE A 37 15.24 3.33 -19.18
N ASN A 38 16.35 2.76 -19.65
CA ASN A 38 17.21 3.33 -20.68
C ASN A 38 17.56 4.81 -20.41
N VAL A 39 18.04 5.09 -19.19
CA VAL A 39 18.46 6.43 -18.76
C VAL A 39 19.80 6.38 -18.03
N PRO A 40 20.59 7.48 -18.06
CA PRO A 40 21.83 7.55 -17.31
C PRO A 40 21.60 7.44 -15.79
N ALA A 41 22.52 6.81 -15.06
CA ALA A 41 22.43 6.66 -13.61
C ALA A 41 22.24 8.00 -12.87
N ARG A 42 22.83 9.10 -13.36
CA ARG A 42 22.62 10.46 -12.82
C ARG A 42 21.14 10.89 -12.84
N THR A 43 20.37 10.45 -13.83
CA THR A 43 18.95 10.78 -13.96
C THR A 43 18.15 10.08 -12.86
N LEU A 44 18.45 8.80 -12.61
CA LEU A 44 17.83 8.03 -11.52
C LEU A 44 18.28 8.52 -10.14
N GLN A 45 19.54 8.92 -9.97
CA GLN A 45 20.00 9.56 -8.75
C GLN A 45 19.19 10.83 -8.45
N ARG A 46 18.96 11.66 -9.46
CA ARG A 46 18.12 12.86 -9.32
C ARG A 46 16.68 12.52 -8.95
N ASP A 47 16.11 11.50 -9.58
CA ASP A 47 14.76 11.03 -9.25
C ASP A 47 14.68 10.57 -7.80
N LEU A 48 15.61 9.74 -7.33
CA LEU A 48 15.58 9.16 -5.99
C LEU A 48 15.97 10.15 -4.88
N ARG A 49 16.99 10.99 -5.12
CA ARG A 49 17.56 11.87 -4.07
C ARG A 49 16.94 13.26 -4.01
N GLU A 50 16.40 13.77 -5.11
CA GLU A 50 15.79 15.10 -5.12
C GLU A 50 14.28 14.98 -5.21
N ARG A 51 13.76 14.27 -6.23
CA ARG A 51 12.32 14.23 -6.47
C ARG A 51 11.57 13.38 -5.46
N LEU A 52 12.15 12.24 -5.05
CA LEU A 52 11.55 11.31 -4.09
C LEU A 52 12.11 11.48 -2.67
N ALA A 53 12.87 12.55 -2.41
CA ALA A 53 13.50 12.82 -1.11
C ALA A 53 12.48 12.84 0.04
N TYR A 54 11.28 13.38 -0.23
CA TYR A 54 10.20 13.52 0.75
C TYR A 54 9.65 12.17 1.25
N LEU A 55 9.87 11.08 0.51
CA LEU A 55 9.49 9.74 0.95
C LEU A 55 10.47 9.16 1.99
N GLY A 56 11.62 9.79 2.21
CA GLY A 56 12.64 9.29 3.13
C GLY A 56 13.41 8.09 2.57
N VAL A 57 13.64 8.05 1.25
CA VAL A 57 14.42 6.99 0.59
C VAL A 57 15.86 6.99 1.14
N GLU A 58 16.32 5.85 1.61
CA GLU A 58 17.68 5.66 2.09
C GLU A 58 18.56 5.00 1.04
N TYR A 59 19.83 5.41 0.98
CA TYR A 59 20.87 4.71 0.23
C TYR A 59 21.77 3.93 1.18
N ARG A 60 21.71 2.59 1.16
CA ARG A 60 22.56 1.71 1.97
C ARG A 60 23.03 0.53 1.14
N LYS A 61 24.27 0.07 1.33
CA LYS A 61 24.83 -1.12 0.65
C LYS A 61 24.62 -1.11 -0.88
N ARG A 62 24.79 0.06 -1.52
CA ARG A 62 24.63 0.29 -2.97
C ARG A 62 23.20 0.18 -3.52
N VAL A 63 22.18 0.11 -2.65
CA VAL A 63 20.77 0.10 -3.05
C VAL A 63 20.01 1.26 -2.43
N TYR A 64 18.98 1.72 -3.13
CA TYR A 64 17.98 2.64 -2.62
C TYR A 64 16.78 1.85 -2.12
N ARG A 65 16.23 2.20 -0.95
CA ARG A 65 15.06 1.54 -0.39
C ARG A 65 14.30 2.48 0.54
N LEU A 66 13.04 2.20 0.80
CA LEU A 66 12.34 2.84 1.92
C LEU A 66 12.67 2.15 3.24
N PRO A 67 12.90 2.91 4.33
CA PRO A 67 13.01 2.33 5.66
C PRO A 67 11.76 1.51 5.99
N LEU A 68 11.97 0.37 6.65
CA LEU A 68 10.86 -0.49 7.07
C LEU A 68 9.85 0.26 7.95
N ASN A 69 10.33 1.20 8.77
CA ASN A 69 9.49 2.04 9.63
C ASN A 69 8.58 2.98 8.82
N THR A 70 9.07 3.52 7.71
CA THR A 70 8.29 4.39 6.82
C THR A 70 7.19 3.59 6.12
N LEU A 71 7.53 2.41 5.58
CA LEU A 71 6.55 1.49 4.99
C LEU A 71 5.49 1.06 6.01
N LYS A 72 5.93 0.76 7.24
CA LYS A 72 5.06 0.40 8.34
C LYS A 72 4.10 1.53 8.70
N ALA A 73 4.56 2.77 8.76
CA ALA A 73 3.70 3.91 9.06
C ALA A 73 2.57 4.12 8.02
N TYR A 74 2.83 3.86 6.74
CA TYR A 74 1.79 3.87 5.71
C TYR A 74 0.76 2.76 5.95
N ARG A 75 1.24 1.53 6.14
CA ARG A 75 0.37 0.37 6.42
C ARG A 75 -0.46 0.54 7.70
N ASP A 76 0.15 1.07 8.76
CA ASP A 76 -0.53 1.33 10.03
C ASP A 76 -1.69 2.30 9.83
N LYS A 77 -1.48 3.39 9.05
CA LYS A 77 -2.54 4.34 8.73
C LYS A 77 -3.69 3.71 7.95
N ASP A 78 -3.38 2.85 6.98
CA ASP A 78 -4.40 2.17 6.18
C ASP A 78 -5.26 1.24 7.05
N VAL A 79 -4.64 0.46 7.94
CA VAL A 79 -5.35 -0.43 8.86
C VAL A 79 -6.18 0.36 9.88
N LEU A 80 -5.63 1.46 10.44
CA LEU A 80 -6.39 2.34 11.34
C LEU A 80 -7.60 2.95 10.63
N THR A 81 -7.43 3.35 9.38
CA THR A 81 -8.51 3.92 8.55
C THR A 81 -9.58 2.86 8.28
N PHE A 82 -9.18 1.63 7.94
CA PHE A 82 -10.10 0.51 7.76
C PHE A 82 -10.94 0.24 9.02
N VAL A 83 -10.31 0.10 10.18
CA VAL A 83 -11.02 -0.13 11.45
C VAL A 83 -12.03 0.99 11.74
N LYS A 84 -11.65 2.23 11.43
CA LYS A 84 -12.54 3.40 11.59
C LYS A 84 -13.73 3.34 10.64
N GLN A 85 -13.50 3.09 9.34
CA GLN A 85 -14.54 3.05 8.31
C GLN A 85 -15.52 1.91 8.53
N MET A 86 -15.04 0.77 9.03
CA MET A 86 -15.88 -0.39 9.34
C MET A 86 -16.61 -0.27 10.69
N GLY A 87 -16.48 0.86 11.40
CA GLY A 87 -17.09 1.06 12.72
C GLY A 87 -16.54 0.13 13.80
N MET A 88 -15.38 -0.48 13.57
CA MET A 88 -14.78 -1.48 14.46
C MET A 88 -13.95 -0.86 15.59
N THR A 89 -13.88 0.47 15.71
CA THR A 89 -13.08 1.16 16.74
C THR A 89 -13.42 0.72 18.17
N ARG A 90 -14.69 0.37 18.43
CA ARG A 90 -15.15 -0.11 19.74
C ARG A 90 -14.61 -1.50 20.09
N LEU A 91 -14.21 -2.29 19.09
CA LEU A 91 -13.60 -3.61 19.29
C LEU A 91 -12.12 -3.51 19.70
N PHE A 92 -11.52 -2.34 19.47
CA PHE A 92 -10.10 -2.07 19.71
C PHE A 92 -9.93 -0.82 20.58
N PRO A 93 -10.23 -0.89 21.89
CA PRO A 93 -10.11 0.26 22.78
C PRO A 93 -8.68 0.79 22.80
N GLY A 94 -8.51 2.09 22.54
CA GLY A 94 -7.19 2.73 22.50
C GLY A 94 -6.33 2.32 21.28
N LEU A 95 -6.95 1.92 20.16
CA LEU A 95 -6.22 1.56 18.94
C LEU A 95 -5.35 2.70 18.42
N ASP A 96 -4.05 2.56 18.63
CA ASP A 96 -2.98 3.43 18.12
C ASP A 96 -1.89 2.61 17.42
N SER A 97 -0.88 3.28 16.84
CA SER A 97 0.22 2.59 16.17
C SER A 97 0.98 1.62 17.09
N ARG A 98 0.98 1.82 18.42
CA ARG A 98 1.68 0.92 19.36
C ARG A 98 0.90 -0.38 19.51
N LEU A 99 -0.41 -0.30 19.75
CA LEU A 99 -1.28 -1.48 19.81
C LEU A 99 -1.28 -2.23 18.48
N LEU A 100 -1.38 -1.50 17.36
CA LEU A 100 -1.37 -2.09 16.03
C LEU A 100 -0.05 -2.83 15.72
N ASN A 101 1.08 -2.27 16.17
CA ASN A 101 2.37 -2.94 16.08
C ASN A 101 2.44 -4.24 16.89
N LEU A 102 1.82 -4.27 18.06
CA LEU A 102 1.72 -5.49 18.87
C LEU A 102 0.86 -6.55 18.17
N LEU A 103 -0.24 -6.14 17.53
CA LEU A 103 -1.19 -7.03 16.86
C LEU A 103 -0.67 -7.60 15.54
N LEU A 104 0.01 -6.78 14.74
CA LEU A 104 0.54 -7.16 13.43
C LEU A 104 1.95 -7.76 13.48
N SER A 105 2.60 -7.74 14.66
CA SER A 105 3.86 -8.46 14.85
C SER A 105 3.64 -9.95 14.60
N GLN A 106 4.54 -10.60 13.85
CA GLN A 106 4.46 -12.05 13.59
C GLN A 106 4.52 -12.80 14.91
N ARG A 107 3.36 -13.15 15.44
CA ARG A 107 3.18 -14.03 16.60
C ARG A 107 2.51 -15.30 16.13
N GLN A 108 2.88 -16.43 16.73
CA GLN A 108 2.28 -17.74 16.43
C GLN A 108 0.78 -17.77 16.74
N HIS A 109 0.31 -16.93 17.67
CA HIS A 109 -1.10 -16.83 18.06
C HIS A 109 -1.54 -15.37 18.20
N ALA A 110 -2.78 -15.09 17.81
CA ALA A 110 -3.40 -13.79 18.02
C ALA A 110 -3.52 -13.51 19.53
N PRO A 111 -3.14 -12.32 20.02
CA PRO A 111 -3.14 -12.02 21.46
C PRO A 111 -4.55 -11.97 22.07
N TYR A 112 -5.57 -11.79 21.25
CA TYR A 112 -6.97 -11.98 21.61
C TYR A 112 -7.78 -12.33 20.35
N LEU A 113 -8.92 -12.98 20.54
CA LEU A 113 -9.87 -13.33 19.49
C LEU A 113 -11.14 -12.51 19.70
N ILE A 114 -11.57 -11.78 18.67
CA ILE A 114 -12.90 -11.18 18.66
C ILE A 114 -13.87 -12.30 18.29
N TRP A 115 -14.61 -12.81 19.29
CA TRP A 115 -15.57 -13.87 19.06
C TRP A 115 -16.80 -13.29 18.35
N HIS A 116 -16.97 -13.68 17.09
CA HIS A 116 -18.19 -13.48 16.33
C HIS A 116 -18.75 -14.85 15.97
N HIS A 117 -20.07 -15.01 15.90
CA HIS A 117 -20.69 -16.17 15.28
C HIS A 117 -20.29 -16.17 13.79
N ALA A 118 -19.16 -16.78 13.46
CA ALA A 118 -18.76 -16.97 12.08
C ALA A 118 -19.70 -18.02 11.49
N HIS A 119 -20.63 -17.59 10.64
CA HIS A 119 -21.40 -18.53 9.84
C HIS A 119 -20.41 -19.35 9.01
N ARG A 120 -20.58 -20.68 8.97
CA ARG A 120 -19.75 -21.60 8.16
C ARG A 120 -19.73 -21.23 6.65
N THR A 121 -20.60 -20.31 6.23
CA THR A 121 -20.89 -19.84 4.88
C THR A 121 -20.05 -18.65 4.39
N SER A 122 -19.10 -18.12 5.17
CA SER A 122 -18.41 -16.84 4.86
C SER A 122 -17.67 -16.82 3.51
N ALA A 123 -17.03 -17.93 3.11
CA ALA A 123 -16.31 -17.99 1.84
C ALA A 123 -17.22 -18.19 0.62
N GLU A 124 -18.35 -18.88 0.78
CA GLU A 124 -19.27 -19.24 -0.32
C GLU A 124 -20.02 -18.02 -0.88
N HIS A 125 -20.15 -16.95 -0.10
CA HIS A 125 -20.83 -15.72 -0.50
C HIS A 125 -19.88 -14.54 -0.73
N ALA A 126 -18.57 -14.77 -0.81
CA ALA A 126 -17.59 -13.70 -0.96
C ALA A 126 -17.88 -12.81 -2.19
N GLU A 127 -18.22 -13.42 -3.33
CA GLU A 127 -18.56 -12.69 -4.57
C GLU A 127 -19.82 -11.84 -4.42
N HIS A 128 -20.87 -12.37 -3.81
CA HIS A 128 -22.10 -11.61 -3.54
C HIS A 128 -21.85 -10.44 -2.58
N PHE A 129 -20.98 -10.63 -1.59
CA PHE A 129 -20.56 -9.57 -0.68
C PHE A 129 -19.80 -8.46 -1.44
N TYR A 130 -18.89 -8.82 -2.34
CA TYR A 130 -18.22 -7.85 -3.21
C TYR A 130 -19.21 -7.07 -4.07
N GLN A 131 -20.18 -7.75 -4.71
CA GLN A 131 -21.22 -7.11 -5.51
C GLN A 131 -22.02 -6.08 -4.70
N LEU A 132 -22.43 -6.45 -3.47
CA LEU A 132 -23.12 -5.54 -2.56
C LEU A 132 -22.29 -4.30 -2.22
N VAL A 133 -21.00 -4.47 -1.90
CA VAL A 133 -20.10 -3.35 -1.58
C VAL A 133 -20.00 -2.40 -2.77
N TYR A 134 -19.77 -2.91 -3.97
CA TYR A 134 -19.70 -2.07 -5.18
C TYR A 134 -21.02 -1.35 -5.47
N ALA A 135 -22.16 -2.03 -5.29
CA ALA A 135 -23.48 -1.44 -5.47
C ALA A 135 -23.75 -0.30 -4.49
N ILE A 136 -23.39 -0.48 -3.21
CA ILE A 136 -23.52 0.56 -2.17
C ILE A 136 -22.66 1.78 -2.51
N ILE A 137 -21.40 1.56 -2.88
CA ILE A 137 -20.47 2.65 -3.25
C ILE A 137 -20.95 3.38 -4.50
N GLY A 138 -21.44 2.64 -5.49
CA GLY A 138 -21.91 3.18 -6.77
C GLY A 138 -23.33 3.74 -6.75
N TYR A 139 -24.04 3.65 -5.61
CA TYR A 139 -25.48 3.94 -5.52
C TYR A 139 -26.32 3.20 -6.57
N GLN A 140 -25.99 1.92 -6.80
CA GLN A 140 -26.64 1.08 -7.82
C GLN A 140 -27.56 0.03 -7.18
N HIS A 141 -28.61 -0.32 -7.91
CA HIS A 141 -29.43 -1.48 -7.59
C HIS A 141 -28.86 -2.73 -8.24
N ILE A 142 -28.79 -3.83 -7.48
CA ILE A 142 -28.36 -5.14 -7.97
C ILE A 142 -29.36 -6.21 -7.55
N THR A 143 -29.39 -7.32 -8.29
CA THR A 143 -30.17 -8.51 -7.94
C THR A 143 -29.19 -9.66 -7.73
N LEU A 144 -29.24 -10.26 -6.54
CA LEU A 144 -28.42 -11.42 -6.21
C LEU A 144 -29.21 -12.70 -6.54
N PRO A 145 -28.63 -13.65 -7.28
CA PRO A 145 -29.25 -14.95 -7.48
C PRO A 145 -29.27 -15.72 -6.14
N TYR A 146 -30.39 -16.39 -5.87
CA TYR A 146 -30.58 -17.24 -4.68
C TYR A 146 -29.89 -18.58 -4.82
#